data_AF-A0A075HBV4-F1
#
_entry.id   AF-A0A075HBV4-F1
#
_cell.length_a   1.000
_cell.length_b   1.000
_cell.length_c   1.000
_cell.angle_alpha   90.00
_cell.angle_beta   90.00
_cell.angle_gamma   90.00
#
_symmetry.space_group_name_H-M   'P 1'
#
loop_
_entity.id
_entity.type
_entity.pdbx_description
1 polymer ?
#
loop_
_entity_poly.entity_id
_entity_poly.type
_entity_poly.pdbx_seq_one_letter_code
_entity_poly.pdbx_strand_id
1 'polypeptide(L)'
;MELSDGQKYAIVFLGSLAVAGIILGTLVFPFWNFIREDITEEVEIFQSADGNCYVDTIDGIPKTIENCNLKPGTTVTIMYGHGLPWAKIVTPGE
;
A
#
# COMPACT_ATOMS: atom_id res chain seq x y z
N MET A 1 45.27 -24.86 -13.37
CA MET A 1 45.09 -24.26 -12.04
C MET A 1 44.21 -25.20 -11.24
N GLU A 2 44.74 -25.86 -10.22
CA GLU A 2 43.93 -26.60 -9.26
C GLU A 2 43.49 -25.64 -8.16
N LEU A 3 42.19 -25.58 -7.90
CA LEU A 3 41.67 -24.82 -6.77
C LEU A 3 41.94 -25.58 -5.48
N SER A 4 42.40 -24.87 -4.45
CA SER A 4 42.48 -25.45 -3.11
C SER A 4 41.08 -25.76 -2.60
N ASP A 5 40.97 -26.73 -1.69
CA ASP A 5 39.67 -27.13 -1.18
C ASP A 5 38.93 -25.97 -0.49
N GLY A 6 39.66 -25.06 0.17
CA GLY A 6 39.10 -23.82 0.72
C GLY A 6 38.47 -22.92 -0.35
N GLN A 7 39.08 -22.81 -1.53
CA GLN A 7 38.50 -22.06 -2.65
C GLN A 7 37.25 -22.76 -3.22
N LYS A 8 37.23 -24.09 -3.26
CA LYS A 8 36.04 -24.85 -3.68
C LYS A 8 34.87 -24.62 -2.73
N TYR A 9 35.11 -24.71 -1.41
CA TYR A 9 34.08 -24.45 -0.41
C TYR A 9 33.60 -23.00 -0.45
N ALA A 10 34.49 -22.03 -0.66
CA ALA A 10 34.12 -20.62 -0.80
C ALA A 10 33.20 -20.39 -2.01
N ILE A 11 33.49 -21.01 -3.15
CA ILE A 11 32.65 -20.92 -4.36
C ILE A 11 31.28 -21.54 -4.12
N VAL A 12 31.22 -22.72 -3.48
CA VAL A 12 29.95 -23.38 -3.16
C VAL A 12 29.13 -22.51 -2.21
N PHE A 13 29.73 -21.96 -1.16
CA PHE A 13 29.07 -21.09 -0.20
C PHE A 13 28.49 -19.83 -0.86
N LEU A 14 29.32 -19.08 -1.59
CA LEU A 14 28.87 -17.86 -2.28
C LEU A 14 27.84 -18.17 -3.37
N GLY A 15 28.02 -19.25 -4.12
CA GLY A 15 27.06 -19.71 -5.12
C GLY A 15 25.70 -20.04 -4.49
N SER A 16 25.70 -20.74 -3.36
CA SER A 16 24.46 -21.07 -2.63
C SER A 16 23.75 -19.83 -2.08
N LEU A 17 24.50 -18.84 -1.56
CA LEU A 17 23.92 -17.57 -1.12
C LEU A 17 23.34 -16.76 -2.28
N ALA A 18 24.02 -16.72 -3.43
CA ALA A 18 23.52 -16.04 -4.62
C ALA A 18 22.22 -16.69 -5.13
N VAL A 19 22.18 -18.02 -5.20
CA VAL A 19 20.97 -18.76 -5.59
C VAL A 19 19.83 -18.51 -4.60
N ALA A 20 20.09 -18.57 -3.29
CA ALA A 20 19.09 -18.26 -2.27
C ALA A 20 18.57 -16.82 -2.39
N GLY A 21 19.46 -15.85 -2.62
CA GLY A 21 19.10 -14.44 -2.84
C GLY A 21 18.20 -14.25 -4.06
N ILE A 22 18.48 -14.93 -5.17
CA ILE A 22 17.63 -14.89 -6.37
C ILE A 22 16.26 -15.50 -6.09
N ILE A 23 16.20 -16.64 -5.40
CA ILE A 23 14.93 -17.30 -5.08
C ILE A 23 14.07 -16.40 -4.18
N LEU A 24 14.64 -15.82 -3.13
CA LEU A 24 13.93 -14.87 -2.27
C LEU A 24 13.52 -13.62 -3.06
N GLY A 25 14.41 -13.07 -3.88
CA GLY A 25 14.16 -11.89 -4.70
C GLY A 25 13.19 -12.09 -5.87
N THR A 26 12.86 -13.33 -6.25
CA THR A 26 11.92 -13.61 -7.37
C THR A 26 10.63 -14.29 -6.94
N LEU A 27 10.66 -15.11 -5.88
CA LEU A 27 9.48 -15.83 -5.39
C LEU A 27 8.84 -15.18 -4.15
N VAL A 28 9.63 -14.50 -3.30
CA VAL A 28 9.09 -13.76 -2.14
C VAL A 28 8.84 -12.28 -2.47
N PHE A 29 9.59 -11.72 -3.43
CA PHE A 29 9.39 -10.36 -3.90
C PHE A 29 8.04 -10.01 -4.57
N PRO A 30 7.32 -10.90 -5.29
CA PRO A 30 6.00 -10.55 -5.82
C PRO A 30 4.98 -10.16 -4.73
N PHE A 31 5.29 -10.41 -3.45
CA PHE A 31 4.49 -9.94 -2.34
C PHE A 31 4.69 -8.45 -1.97
N TRP A 32 5.79 -7.81 -2.37
CA TRP A 32 6.02 -6.38 -2.10
C TRP A 32 5.12 -5.47 -2.96
N ASN A 33 4.58 -5.97 -4.07
CA ASN A 33 3.58 -5.27 -4.87
C ASN A 33 2.16 -5.27 -4.23
N PHE A 34 2.00 -5.88 -3.04
CA PHE A 34 0.78 -5.75 -2.24
C PHE A 34 0.85 -4.64 -1.20
N ILE A 35 1.94 -3.86 -1.14
CA ILE A 35 1.94 -2.63 -0.35
C ILE A 35 1.05 -1.65 -1.13
N ARG A 36 -0.22 -1.61 -0.72
CA ARG A 36 -1.23 -0.74 -1.30
C ARG A 36 -0.76 0.71 -1.19
N GLU A 37 -0.89 1.45 -2.28
CA GLU A 37 -0.65 2.88 -2.30
C GLU A 37 -1.77 3.58 -1.52
N ASP A 38 -1.39 4.28 -0.45
CA ASP A 38 -2.27 5.17 0.30
C ASP A 38 -2.24 6.55 -0.37
N ILE A 39 -3.41 7.00 -0.82
CA ILE A 39 -3.63 8.26 -1.52
C ILE A 39 -4.28 9.23 -0.53
N THR A 40 -3.74 10.45 -0.45
CA THR A 40 -4.31 11.56 0.32
C THR A 40 -4.88 12.60 -0.63
N GLU A 41 -6.17 12.91 -0.48
CA GLU A 41 -6.91 13.78 -1.39
C GLU A 41 -7.88 14.67 -0.61
N GLU A 42 -8.10 15.89 -1.09
CA GLU A 42 -9.14 16.79 -0.58
C GLU A 42 -10.41 16.63 -1.42
N VAL A 43 -11.50 16.19 -0.79
CA VAL A 43 -12.75 15.83 -1.45
C VAL A 43 -13.94 16.49 -0.77
N GLU A 44 -15.02 16.69 -1.54
CA GLU A 44 -16.28 17.20 -1.02
C GLU A 44 -17.23 16.04 -0.68
N ILE A 45 -17.86 16.12 0.48
CA ILE A 45 -18.90 15.15 0.88
C ILE A 45 -20.14 15.38 0.03
N PHE A 46 -20.51 14.42 -0.81
CA PHE A 46 -21.71 14.53 -1.64
C PHE A 46 -22.96 14.03 -0.91
N GLN A 47 -22.80 13.09 0.04
CA GLN A 47 -23.92 12.54 0.81
C GLN A 47 -23.50 12.15 2.22
N SER A 48 -24.41 12.32 3.18
CA SER A 48 -24.29 11.85 4.55
C SER A 48 -25.57 11.12 4.94
N ALA A 49 -25.46 9.85 5.31
CA ALA A 49 -26.60 8.99 5.67
C ALA A 49 -26.17 7.90 6.67
N ASP A 50 -27.07 7.54 7.59
CA ASP A 50 -26.87 6.45 8.55
C ASP A 50 -25.60 6.55 9.39
N GLY A 51 -25.15 7.77 9.70
CA GLY A 51 -23.92 8.03 10.45
C GLY A 51 -22.62 7.84 9.65
N ASN A 52 -22.73 7.69 8.33
CA ASN A 52 -21.62 7.57 7.38
C ASN A 52 -21.64 8.73 6.37
N CYS A 53 -20.45 9.13 5.92
CA CYS A 53 -20.30 10.08 4.82
C CYS A 53 -19.79 9.38 3.56
N TYR A 54 -20.25 9.84 2.41
CA TYR A 54 -19.87 9.35 1.10
C TYR A 54 -19.18 10.47 0.31
N VAL A 55 -18.07 10.12 -0.32
CA VAL A 55 -17.20 11.04 -1.07
C VAL A 55 -16.79 10.38 -2.38
N ASP A 56 -16.66 11.20 -3.43
CA ASP A 56 -16.11 10.77 -4.71
C ASP A 56 -14.61 11.03 -4.72
N THR A 57 -13.84 10.07 -5.24
CA THR A 57 -12.38 10.09 -5.30
C THR A 57 -11.88 9.97 -6.72
N ILE A 58 -10.64 10.39 -6.99
CA ILE A 58 -10.04 10.31 -8.34
C ILE A 58 -9.98 8.89 -8.92
N ASP A 59 -10.01 7.84 -8.08
CA ASP A 59 -10.00 6.45 -8.54
C ASP A 59 -11.38 5.96 -9.06
N GLY A 60 -12.40 6.82 -9.02
CA GLY A 60 -13.73 6.56 -9.55
C GLY A 60 -14.56 5.58 -8.73
N ILE A 61 -14.12 5.22 -7.52
CA ILE A 61 -14.85 4.34 -6.60
C ILE A 61 -15.24 5.16 -5.36
N PRO A 62 -16.54 5.47 -5.16
CA PRO A 62 -16.99 6.24 -4.00
C PRO A 62 -16.53 5.61 -2.68
N LYS A 63 -16.04 6.44 -1.75
CA LYS A 63 -15.55 6.00 -0.44
C LYS A 63 -16.58 6.24 0.63
N THR A 64 -16.68 5.30 1.54
CA THR A 64 -17.45 5.41 2.78
C THR A 64 -16.52 5.81 3.92
N ILE A 65 -16.90 6.84 4.66
CA ILE A 65 -16.25 7.29 5.88
C ILE A 65 -17.20 6.94 7.03
N GLU A 66 -16.79 6.01 7.88
CA GLU A 66 -17.56 5.59 9.04
C GLU A 66 -17.56 6.65 10.15
N ASN A 67 -18.63 6.71 10.94
CA ASN A 67 -18.79 7.63 12.07
C ASN A 67 -18.63 9.11 11.68
N CYS A 68 -19.17 9.48 10.52
CA CYS A 68 -19.11 10.84 9.99
C CYS A 68 -20.52 11.43 9.91
N ASN A 69 -20.71 12.58 10.57
CA ASN A 69 -21.96 13.36 10.58
C ASN A 69 -21.76 14.76 9.97
N LEU A 70 -20.79 14.90 9.06
CA LEU A 70 -20.55 16.14 8.34
C LEU A 70 -21.63 16.37 7.29
N LYS A 71 -21.93 17.64 7.00
CA LYS A 71 -22.96 17.99 6.02
C LYS A 71 -22.44 17.77 4.60
N PRO A 72 -23.32 17.37 3.66
CA PRO A 72 -23.01 17.46 2.24
C PRO A 72 -22.54 18.87 1.89
N GLY A 73 -21.53 18.99 1.02
CA GLY A 73 -20.87 20.25 0.69
C GLY A 73 -19.66 20.61 1.56
N THR A 74 -19.33 19.77 2.56
CA THR A 74 -18.14 19.97 3.38
C THR A 74 -16.91 19.37 2.69
N THR A 75 -15.87 20.17 2.53
CA THR A 75 -14.57 19.72 2.03
C THR A 75 -13.75 19.12 3.16
N VAL A 76 -13.21 17.92 2.95
CA VAL A 76 -12.40 17.18 3.92
C VAL A 76 -11.18 16.57 3.23
N THR A 77 -10.05 16.51 3.95
CA THR A 77 -8.90 15.73 3.51
C THR A 77 -9.09 14.28 3.96
N ILE A 78 -9.02 13.35 3.02
CA ILE A 78 -9.16 11.93 3.28
C ILE A 78 -7.89 11.18 2.86
N MET A 79 -7.64 10.06 3.53
CA MET A 79 -6.64 9.08 3.16
C MET A 79 -7.33 7.75 2.89
N TYR A 80 -7.04 7.15 1.74
CA TYR A 80 -7.60 5.87 1.32
C TYR A 80 -6.58 5.07 0.53
N GLY A 81 -6.66 3.74 0.60
CA GLY A 81 -5.85 2.90 -0.26
C GLY A 81 -6.52 2.71 -1.63
N HIS A 82 -5.72 2.73 -2.70
CA HIS A 82 -6.23 2.56 -4.07
C HIS A 82 -7.09 1.27 -4.22
N GLY A 83 -8.28 1.41 -4.81
CA GLY A 83 -9.20 0.29 -5.06
C GLY A 83 -10.04 -0.15 -3.84
N LEU A 84 -9.98 0.56 -2.71
CA LEU A 84 -10.81 0.28 -1.54
C LEU A 84 -12.09 1.13 -1.50
N PRO A 85 -13.19 0.64 -0.92
CA PRO A 85 -14.43 1.40 -0.77
C PRO A 85 -14.49 2.25 0.52
N TRP A 86 -13.40 2.35 1.28
CA TRP A 86 -13.37 3.03 2.57
C TRP A 86 -12.26 4.07 2.63
N ALA A 87 -12.48 5.13 3.39
CA ALA A 87 -11.53 6.21 3.60
C ALA A 87 -11.56 6.70 5.05
N LYS A 88 -10.48 7.35 5.48
CA LYS A 88 -10.39 8.02 6.79
C LYS A 88 -10.13 9.50 6.58
N ILE A 89 -10.81 10.34 7.36
CA ILE A 89 -10.49 11.76 7.41
C ILE A 89 -9.15 11.93 8.13
N VAL A 90 -8.24 12.68 7.54
CA VAL A 90 -6.93 13.01 8.10
C VAL A 90 -6.78 14.52 8.20
N THR A 91 -6.13 14.99 9.27
CA THR A 91 -5.84 16.41 9.43
C THR A 91 -4.55 16.74 8.67
N PRO A 92 -4.48 17.79 7.84
CA PRO A 92 -3.23 18.22 7.25
C PRO A 92 -2.27 18.69 8.36
N GLY A 93 -1.21 17.92 8.63
CA GLY A 93 -0.14 18.33 9.56
C GLY A 93 0.00 17.50 10.86
N GLU A 94 -0.64 16.33 10.96
CA GLU A 94 -0.30 15.29 11.96
C GLU A 94 0.32 14.05 11.33
#